data_AF-A0A813FSF1-F1
#
_entry.id   AF-A0A813FSF1-F1
#
_cell.length_a   1.000
_cell.length_b   1.000
_cell.length_c   1.000
_cell.angle_alpha   90.00
_cell.angle_beta   90.00
_cell.angle_gamma   90.00
#
_symmetry.space_group_name_H-M   'P 1'
#
loop_
_entity.id
_entity.type
_entity.pdbx_description
1 polymer ?
#
loop_
_entity_poly.entity_id
_entity_poly.type
_entity_poly.pdbx_seq_one_letter_code
_entity_poly.pdbx_strand_id
1 'polypeptide(L)'
;MATEAMGFPKSAMRPAASATAAAADAASGADGQHLRVYSIAGEDFVEALAAKAGEDYRYDLVYIDAFDKKGQVPPVLVESGGAFLKSLSKLLAPKATIVLNLLVGLTGSGSSGGPDEIEAMIAAIHESCCDADSSEVFTVRTPIYESSGNQVYGFLCSGRPSGADRSEPLKEALKSSAERLNADFPADSLGQKLRFEFARRVVHAYRDWKPS
;
A
#
# COMPACT_ATOMS: atom_id res chain seq x y z
N MET A 1 10.77 16.55 34.25
CA MET A 1 9.70 15.73 34.86
C MET A 1 8.61 15.52 33.81
N ALA A 2 8.23 14.26 33.60
CA ALA A 2 7.10 13.73 32.83
C ALA A 2 6.86 14.26 31.39
N THR A 3 7.37 13.51 30.42
CA THR A 3 6.79 13.37 29.08
C THR A 3 5.46 12.65 29.21
N GLU A 4 4.34 13.35 28.98
CA GLU A 4 3.04 12.69 28.85
C GLU A 4 3.07 11.78 27.63
N ALA A 5 2.82 10.49 27.85
CA ALA A 5 2.70 9.51 26.79
C ALA A 5 1.51 9.90 25.90
N MET A 6 1.78 10.32 24.65
CA MET A 6 0.74 10.53 23.65
C MET A 6 -0.04 9.23 23.48
N GLY A 7 -1.25 9.24 24.05
CA GLY A 7 -2.10 8.07 24.23
C GLY A 7 -2.66 7.62 22.90
N PHE A 8 -2.32 6.41 22.49
CA PHE A 8 -3.05 5.72 21.44
C PHE A 8 -4.48 5.49 21.93
N PRO A 9 -5.52 5.73 21.11
CA PRO A 9 -6.84 5.25 21.47
C PRO A 9 -6.76 3.71 21.60
N LYS A 10 -7.27 3.16 22.71
CA LYS A 10 -7.29 1.71 23.01
C LYS A 10 -7.88 0.88 21.86
N SER A 11 -8.63 1.50 20.95
CA SER A 11 -9.14 0.86 19.75
C SER A 11 -8.03 0.41 18.80
N ALA A 12 -6.91 1.14 18.67
CA ALA A 12 -5.84 0.87 17.71
C ALA A 12 -5.14 -0.48 17.93
N MET A 13 -5.08 -0.94 19.19
CA MET A 13 -4.45 -2.20 19.56
C MET A 13 -5.54 -3.22 19.90
N ARG A 14 -5.76 -4.23 19.04
CA ARG A 14 -6.46 -5.43 19.50
C ARG A 14 -5.45 -6.32 20.25
N PRO A 15 -5.73 -6.76 21.47
CA PRO A 15 -4.97 -7.81 22.12
C PRO A 15 -5.26 -9.15 21.44
N ALA A 16 -4.25 -10.03 21.39
CA ALA A 16 -4.42 -11.42 21.00
C ALA A 16 -5.38 -12.14 21.98
N ALA A 17 -6.45 -12.71 21.41
CA ALA A 17 -7.34 -13.75 21.94
C ALA A 17 -8.03 -13.55 23.31
N SER A 18 -9.32 -13.16 23.30
CA SER A 18 -10.50 -14.04 23.51
C SER A 18 -11.76 -13.17 23.69
N ALA A 19 -12.92 -13.69 23.31
CA ALA A 19 -14.19 -12.97 23.22
C ALA A 19 -14.67 -12.31 24.54
N THR A 20 -15.17 -11.08 24.47
CA THR A 20 -16.56 -10.65 24.81
C THR A 20 -16.68 -9.12 24.77
N ALA A 21 -17.92 -8.67 24.67
CA ALA A 21 -18.39 -7.42 24.10
C ALA A 21 -18.15 -6.13 24.91
N ALA A 22 -18.39 -5.02 24.20
CA ALA A 22 -18.71 -3.65 24.64
C ALA A 22 -17.53 -2.78 25.13
N ALA A 23 -17.43 -1.50 24.78
CA ALA A 23 -18.06 -0.65 23.78
C ALA A 23 -17.21 0.65 23.75
N ALA A 24 -16.93 1.16 22.56
CA ALA A 24 -16.73 2.57 22.31
C ALA A 24 -17.06 2.77 20.83
N ASP A 25 -18.37 2.83 20.60
CA ASP A 25 -19.13 3.14 19.39
C ASP A 25 -18.34 3.32 18.09
N ALA A 26 -18.11 2.17 17.44
CA ALA A 26 -18.33 2.09 16.02
C ALA A 26 -19.84 2.18 15.78
N ALA A 27 -20.28 3.14 14.96
CA ALA A 27 -21.59 3.07 14.33
C ALA A 27 -21.68 1.71 13.62
N SER A 28 -22.43 0.80 14.20
CA SER A 28 -22.64 -0.56 13.73
C SER A 28 -23.52 -0.51 12.48
N GLY A 29 -22.88 -0.36 11.32
CA GLY A 29 -23.41 -0.92 10.08
C GLY A 29 -23.13 -2.42 10.09
N ALA A 30 -24.13 -3.23 9.76
CA ALA A 30 -23.96 -4.66 9.52
C ALA A 30 -22.81 -4.92 8.51
N ASP A 31 -22.10 -6.04 8.67
CA ASP A 31 -21.12 -6.59 7.73
C ASP A 31 -19.66 -6.09 7.78
N GLY A 32 -19.05 -6.07 8.98
CA GLY A 32 -17.63 -6.42 9.13
C GLY A 32 -16.58 -5.46 8.55
N GLN A 33 -16.94 -4.26 8.11
CA GLN A 33 -15.97 -3.24 7.70
C GLN A 33 -15.52 -2.39 8.90
N HIS A 34 -14.22 -2.48 9.23
CA HIS A 34 -13.59 -1.74 10.32
C HIS A 34 -12.72 -0.61 9.79
N LEU A 35 -13.34 0.45 9.26
CA LEU A 35 -12.62 1.67 8.91
C LEU A 35 -12.22 2.41 10.20
N ARG A 36 -10.94 2.80 10.29
CA ARG A 36 -10.43 3.64 11.37
C ARG A 36 -9.60 4.77 10.79
N VAL A 37 -9.87 5.97 11.25
CA VAL A 37 -9.18 7.19 10.82
C VAL A 37 -8.44 7.76 12.02
N TYR A 38 -7.17 8.07 11.82
CA TYR A 38 -6.32 8.69 12.83
C TYR A 38 -5.84 10.04 12.31
N SER A 39 -6.13 11.10 13.05
CA SER A 39 -5.71 12.47 12.73
C SER A 39 -4.34 12.77 13.35
N ILE A 40 -3.30 12.12 12.82
CA ILE A 40 -1.90 12.24 13.25
C ILE A 40 -1.01 12.21 12.00
N ALA A 41 0.21 12.75 12.08
CA ALA A 41 1.17 12.58 11.00
C ALA A 41 1.42 11.10 10.73
N GLY A 42 1.49 10.72 9.45
CA GLY A 42 1.67 9.32 9.06
C GLY A 42 2.97 8.73 9.60
N GLU A 43 4.03 9.54 9.68
CA GLU A 43 5.32 9.14 10.24
C GLU A 43 5.21 8.78 11.73
N ASP A 44 4.68 9.69 12.54
CA ASP A 44 4.46 9.50 13.97
C ASP A 44 3.59 8.28 14.24
N PHE A 45 2.56 8.08 13.41
CA PHE A 45 1.67 6.93 13.52
C PHE A 45 2.40 5.62 13.28
N VAL A 46 3.13 5.50 12.17
CA VAL A 46 3.83 4.27 11.79
C VAL A 46 4.91 3.94 12.80
N GLU A 47 5.69 4.93 13.24
CA GLU A 47 6.75 4.73 14.23
C GLU A 47 6.20 4.29 15.57
N ALA A 48 5.19 4.99 16.06
CA ALA A 48 4.63 4.68 17.37
C ALA A 48 3.78 3.39 17.34
N LEU A 49 3.18 3.04 16.20
CA LEU A 49 2.54 1.74 16.00
C LEU A 49 3.57 0.62 15.95
N ALA A 50 4.68 0.78 15.23
CA ALA A 50 5.76 -0.22 15.19
C ALA A 50 6.39 -0.46 16.56
N ALA A 51 6.44 0.56 17.43
CA ALA A 51 6.95 0.43 18.79
C ALA A 51 5.99 -0.31 19.75
N LYS A 52 4.69 -0.34 19.44
CA LYS A 52 3.64 -0.89 20.33
C LYS A 52 2.98 -2.16 19.79
N ALA A 53 3.01 -2.34 18.48
CA ALA A 53 2.46 -3.51 17.81
C ALA A 53 3.12 -4.76 18.38
N GLY A 54 2.30 -5.74 18.77
CA GLY A 54 2.80 -7.09 19.01
C GLY A 54 3.40 -7.66 17.73
N GLU A 55 4.21 -8.72 17.85
CA GLU A 55 4.85 -9.37 16.71
C GLU A 55 3.86 -9.86 15.64
N ASP A 56 2.60 -10.08 16.03
CA ASP A 56 1.55 -10.60 15.15
C ASP A 56 0.77 -9.51 14.38
N TYR A 57 0.91 -8.22 14.72
CA TYR A 57 0.19 -7.16 14.01
C TYR A 57 0.92 -6.78 12.73
N ARG A 58 0.31 -7.10 11.58
CA ARG A 58 0.89 -6.89 10.25
C ARG A 58 -0.17 -6.42 9.24
N TYR A 59 0.25 -5.59 8.28
CA TYR A 59 -0.54 -5.16 7.14
C TYR A 59 -0.19 -6.01 5.91
N ASP A 60 -1.21 -6.52 5.22
CA ASP A 60 -1.06 -7.17 3.91
C ASP A 60 -0.93 -6.17 2.76
N LEU A 61 -1.45 -4.95 2.95
CA LEU A 61 -1.37 -3.88 1.96
C LEU A 61 -1.21 -2.53 2.66
N VAL A 62 -0.26 -1.73 2.16
CA VAL A 62 -0.08 -0.34 2.57
C VAL A 62 -0.23 0.55 1.34
N TYR A 63 -1.19 1.46 1.38
CA TYR A 63 -1.40 2.45 0.33
C TYR A 63 -0.89 3.82 0.81
N ILE A 64 0.10 4.36 0.12
CA ILE A 64 0.74 5.64 0.44
C ILE A 64 0.31 6.65 -0.62
N ASP A 65 -0.52 7.60 -0.18
CA ASP A 65 -0.99 8.74 -0.97
C ASP A 65 -0.71 10.01 -0.17
N ALA A 66 0.56 10.42 -0.19
CA ALA A 66 1.08 11.45 0.69
C ALA A 66 1.86 12.49 -0.12
N PHE A 67 1.36 13.73 -0.07
CA PHE A 67 2.00 14.89 -0.66
C PHE A 67 1.91 16.08 0.27
N ASP A 68 2.92 16.93 0.23
CA ASP A 68 2.85 18.22 0.90
C ASP A 68 1.91 19.20 0.17
N LYS A 69 1.75 20.41 0.71
CA LYS A 69 0.91 21.45 0.11
C LYS A 69 1.39 21.92 -1.27
N LYS A 70 2.60 21.57 -1.68
CA LYS A 70 3.21 21.88 -2.98
C LYS A 70 3.18 20.70 -3.94
N GLY A 71 2.57 19.56 -3.55
CA GLY A 71 2.57 18.35 -4.38
C GLY A 71 3.91 17.60 -4.37
N GLN A 72 4.77 17.85 -3.38
CA GLN A 72 6.04 17.14 -3.22
C GLN A 72 5.86 15.90 -2.36
N VAL A 73 6.63 14.85 -2.66
CA VAL A 73 6.69 13.64 -1.84
C VAL A 73 7.41 13.99 -0.52
N PRO A 74 6.87 13.58 0.63
CA PRO A 74 7.56 13.74 1.91
C PRO A 74 8.96 13.08 1.92
N PRO A 75 10.01 13.77 2.42
CA PRO A 75 11.38 13.24 2.46
C PRO A 75 11.52 11.87 3.12
N VAL A 76 10.68 11.58 4.10
CA VAL A 76 10.64 10.28 4.81
C VAL A 76 10.36 9.07 3.91
N LEU A 77 9.87 9.29 2.68
CA LEU A 77 9.65 8.25 1.68
C LEU A 77 10.83 8.05 0.71
N VAL A 78 11.80 8.97 0.69
CA VAL A 78 13.04 8.89 -0.12
C VAL A 78 14.28 8.56 0.71
N GLU A 79 14.22 8.77 2.02
CA GLU A 79 15.33 8.51 2.94
C GLU A 79 15.49 7.00 3.20
N SER A 80 16.40 6.36 2.44
CA SER A 80 16.75 4.96 2.69
C SER A 80 17.23 4.77 4.13
N GLY A 81 16.67 3.76 4.80
CA GLY A 81 16.96 3.50 6.22
C GLY A 81 16.44 4.59 7.18
N GLY A 82 15.57 5.50 6.73
CA GLY A 82 14.85 6.44 7.57
C GLY A 82 13.97 5.74 8.61
N ALA A 83 13.63 6.46 9.68
CA ALA A 83 12.85 5.92 10.80
C ALA A 83 11.45 5.43 10.36
N PHE A 84 10.82 6.15 9.42
CA PHE A 84 9.56 5.77 8.82
C PHE A 84 9.63 4.41 8.10
N LEU A 85 10.51 4.25 7.10
CA LEU A 85 10.59 3.02 6.31
C LEU A 85 11.03 1.81 7.17
N LYS A 86 11.94 2.02 8.13
CA LYS A 86 12.32 0.98 9.10
C LYS A 86 11.19 0.56 10.03
N SER A 87 10.30 1.48 10.37
CA SER A 87 9.13 1.18 11.20
C SER A 87 8.04 0.53 10.37
N LEU A 88 7.84 0.99 9.14
CA LEU A 88 6.92 0.40 8.19
C LEU A 88 7.25 -1.07 7.93
N SER A 89 8.50 -1.41 7.68
CA SER A 89 8.90 -2.80 7.39
C SER A 89 8.56 -3.79 8.50
N LYS A 90 8.59 -3.35 9.76
CA LYS A 90 8.16 -4.16 10.92
C LYS A 90 6.66 -4.40 10.94
N LEU A 91 5.87 -3.56 10.28
CA LEU A 91 4.42 -3.66 10.21
C LEU A 91 3.94 -4.39 8.95
N LEU A 92 4.83 -4.84 8.07
CA LEU A 92 4.46 -5.54 6.84
C LEU A 92 4.39 -7.05 7.05
N ALA A 93 3.30 -7.67 6.58
CA ALA A 93 3.23 -9.12 6.47
C ALA A 93 4.29 -9.64 5.47
N PRO A 94 4.75 -10.90 5.58
CA PRO A 94 5.75 -11.45 4.67
C PRO A 94 5.41 -11.35 3.18
N LYS A 95 4.13 -11.21 2.80
CA LYS A 95 3.68 -11.06 1.40
C LYS A 95 3.01 -9.71 1.15
N ALA A 96 3.32 -8.71 1.98
CA ALA A 96 2.67 -7.43 1.90
C ALA A 96 2.95 -6.74 0.56
N THR A 97 1.98 -5.98 0.10
CA THR A 97 2.12 -5.09 -1.06
C THR A 97 2.16 -3.65 -0.58
N ILE A 98 3.17 -2.90 -1.00
CA ILE A 98 3.16 -1.44 -0.86
C ILE A 98 2.67 -0.86 -2.17
N VAL A 99 1.73 0.08 -2.11
CA VAL A 99 1.24 0.82 -3.26
C VAL A 99 1.44 2.29 -3.00
N LEU A 100 2.06 2.98 -3.93
CA LEU A 100 2.40 4.39 -3.83
C LEU A 100 1.73 5.14 -4.97
N ASN A 101 1.05 6.24 -4.66
CA ASN A 101 0.55 7.19 -5.65
C ASN A 101 1.52 8.38 -5.75
N LEU A 102 1.88 8.78 -6.98
CA LEU A 102 2.75 9.93 -7.29
C LEU A 102 2.08 10.88 -8.26
N LEU A 103 2.19 12.20 -8.02
CA LEU A 103 1.66 13.24 -8.90
C LEU A 103 2.74 13.67 -9.91
N VAL A 104 2.77 13.06 -11.08
CA VAL A 104 3.75 13.37 -12.13
C VAL A 104 3.25 14.51 -13.03
N GLY A 105 3.99 15.63 -13.03
CA GLY A 105 3.92 16.62 -14.11
C GLY A 105 2.90 17.76 -13.97
N LEU A 106 2.36 18.07 -12.79
CA LEU A 106 1.42 19.20 -12.60
C LEU A 106 2.06 20.45 -11.94
N THR A 107 2.47 21.37 -12.83
CA THR A 107 2.48 22.86 -12.77
C THR A 107 3.26 23.66 -11.70
N GLY A 108 4.25 24.44 -12.18
CA GLY A 108 4.52 25.84 -11.78
C GLY A 108 5.27 26.14 -10.48
N SER A 109 5.14 25.31 -9.44
CA SER A 109 5.65 25.64 -8.08
C SER A 109 6.32 24.48 -7.34
N GLY A 110 6.53 23.36 -8.02
CA GLY A 110 7.12 22.12 -7.51
C GLY A 110 6.36 20.93 -8.08
N SER A 111 7.08 19.93 -8.60
CA SER A 111 6.52 18.63 -8.99
C SER A 111 7.33 17.56 -8.30
N SER A 112 6.65 16.61 -7.66
CA SER A 112 7.27 15.31 -7.38
C SER A 112 7.14 14.37 -8.58
N GLY A 113 7.85 13.27 -8.57
CA GLY A 113 7.82 12.27 -9.63
C GLY A 113 8.77 12.60 -10.80
N GLY A 114 9.86 13.32 -10.54
CA GLY A 114 11.00 13.33 -11.45
C GLY A 114 11.66 11.94 -11.51
N PRO A 115 12.33 11.55 -12.61
CA PRO A 115 12.96 10.23 -12.73
C PRO A 115 13.86 9.88 -11.54
N ASP A 116 14.76 10.80 -11.15
CA ASP A 116 15.69 10.61 -10.04
C ASP A 116 14.99 10.43 -8.68
N GLU A 117 13.90 11.18 -8.43
CA GLU A 117 13.12 11.06 -7.20
C GLU A 117 12.37 9.72 -7.16
N ILE A 118 11.78 9.31 -8.28
CA ILE A 118 11.11 8.01 -8.41
C ILE A 118 12.11 6.87 -8.16
N GLU A 119 13.30 6.95 -8.75
CA GLU A 119 14.35 5.96 -8.55
C GLU A 119 14.85 5.91 -7.11
N ALA A 120 15.09 7.08 -6.49
CA ALA A 120 15.49 7.17 -5.09
C ALA A 120 14.42 6.57 -4.16
N MET A 121 13.14 6.86 -4.40
CA MET A 121 12.03 6.27 -3.63
C MET A 121 11.94 4.76 -3.80
N ILE A 122 12.00 4.28 -5.05
CA ILE A 122 11.92 2.86 -5.33
C ILE A 122 13.07 2.13 -4.68
N ALA A 123 14.29 2.68 -4.76
CA ALA A 123 15.46 2.14 -4.08
C ALA A 123 15.28 2.13 -2.56
N ALA A 124 14.81 3.24 -1.96
CA ALA A 124 14.62 3.35 -0.51
C ALA A 124 13.58 2.34 0.02
N ILE A 125 12.43 2.21 -0.66
CA ILE A 125 11.39 1.23 -0.31
C ILE A 125 11.92 -0.19 -0.50
N HIS A 126 12.60 -0.46 -1.63
CA HIS A 126 13.16 -1.78 -1.92
C HIS A 126 14.15 -2.22 -0.84
N GLU A 127 15.10 -1.35 -0.50
CA GLU A 127 16.15 -1.62 0.50
C GLU A 127 15.59 -1.76 1.92
N SER A 128 14.59 -0.95 2.28
CA SER A 128 14.12 -0.86 3.67
C SER A 128 12.98 -1.84 3.98
N CYS A 129 12.13 -2.16 2.99
CA CYS A 129 10.86 -2.85 3.22
C CYS A 129 10.72 -4.18 2.48
N CYS A 130 11.53 -4.43 1.46
CA CYS A 130 11.37 -5.59 0.58
C CYS A 130 12.61 -6.49 0.60
N ASP A 131 12.44 -7.73 0.15
CA ASP A 131 13.52 -8.69 -0.02
C ASP A 131 14.22 -8.42 -1.37
N ALA A 132 15.49 -8.03 -1.30
CA ALA A 132 16.28 -7.56 -2.43
C ALA A 132 16.39 -8.59 -3.57
N ASP A 133 16.31 -9.89 -3.24
CA ASP A 133 16.51 -10.98 -4.20
C ASP A 133 15.20 -11.47 -4.85
N SER A 134 14.06 -11.03 -4.32
CA SER A 134 12.76 -11.56 -4.73
C SER A 134 11.72 -10.52 -5.07
N SER A 135 11.88 -9.26 -4.68
CA SER A 135 10.84 -8.26 -4.89
C SER A 135 10.56 -7.96 -6.37
N GLU A 136 9.34 -7.52 -6.65
CA GLU A 136 8.96 -7.07 -7.99
C GLU A 136 8.23 -5.72 -7.91
N VAL A 137 8.61 -4.81 -8.81
CA VAL A 137 8.03 -3.46 -8.91
C VAL A 137 7.29 -3.32 -10.23
N PHE A 138 6.07 -2.84 -10.17
CA PHE A 138 5.26 -2.57 -11.35
C PHE A 138 4.56 -1.22 -11.23
N THR A 139 4.16 -0.68 -12.36
CA THR A 139 3.38 0.56 -12.41
C THR A 139 1.99 0.31 -12.96
N VAL A 140 1.02 1.05 -12.42
CA VAL A 140 -0.37 1.05 -12.87
C VAL A 140 -0.68 2.44 -13.39
N ARG A 141 -1.06 2.52 -14.68
CA ARG A 141 -1.57 3.75 -15.27
C ARG A 141 -3.02 3.97 -14.88
N THR A 142 -3.36 5.20 -14.51
CA THR A 142 -4.75 5.61 -14.34
C THR A 142 -5.45 5.63 -15.72
N PRO A 143 -6.73 5.23 -15.83
CA PRO A 143 -7.41 5.05 -17.13
C PRO A 143 -7.62 6.33 -17.94
N ILE A 144 -7.47 7.51 -17.33
CA ILE A 144 -7.76 8.80 -17.97
C ILE A 144 -6.41 9.46 -18.30
N TYR A 145 -6.02 9.36 -19.56
CA TYR A 145 -4.72 9.80 -20.10
C TYR A 145 -4.43 11.30 -19.92
N GLU A 146 -5.40 12.12 -19.52
CA GLU A 146 -5.34 13.57 -19.73
C GLU A 146 -5.55 14.43 -18.48
N SER A 147 -5.89 13.86 -17.30
CA SER A 147 -6.46 14.71 -16.23
C SER A 147 -5.80 14.65 -14.85
N SER A 148 -5.16 13.55 -14.45
CA SER A 148 -4.70 13.42 -13.05
C SER A 148 -3.20 13.62 -12.83
N GLY A 149 -2.34 13.39 -13.83
CA GLY A 149 -0.89 13.32 -13.62
C GLY A 149 -0.43 12.14 -12.73
N ASN A 150 -1.36 11.37 -12.16
CA ASN A 150 -1.02 10.35 -11.18
C ASN A 150 -0.36 9.11 -11.82
N GLN A 151 0.72 8.64 -11.21
CA GLN A 151 1.36 7.36 -11.47
C GLN A 151 1.38 6.53 -10.20
N VAL A 152 0.91 5.28 -10.30
CA VAL A 152 0.86 4.36 -9.16
C VAL A 152 1.95 3.31 -9.31
N TYR A 153 2.72 3.10 -8.25
CA TYR A 153 3.78 2.10 -8.16
C TYR A 153 3.38 1.04 -7.14
N GLY A 154 3.46 -0.23 -7.53
CA GLY A 154 3.21 -1.38 -6.67
C GLY A 154 4.50 -2.15 -6.42
N PHE A 155 4.72 -2.52 -5.16
CA PHE A 155 5.86 -3.30 -4.70
C PHE A 155 5.37 -4.60 -4.10
N LEU A 156 5.69 -5.73 -4.74
CA LEU A 156 5.53 -7.06 -4.16
C LEU A 156 6.77 -7.36 -3.34
N CYS A 157 6.76 -7.07 -2.03
CA CYS A 157 8.00 -7.02 -1.26
C CYS A 157 8.74 -8.35 -1.12
N SER A 158 8.04 -9.49 -1.17
CA SER A 158 8.65 -10.82 -1.24
C SER A 158 8.60 -11.45 -2.64
N GLY A 159 8.20 -10.66 -3.63
CA GLY A 159 7.83 -11.13 -4.96
C GLY A 159 6.72 -12.16 -4.99
N ARG A 160 6.64 -12.87 -6.12
CA ARG A 160 5.78 -14.03 -6.31
C ARG A 160 6.15 -15.18 -5.34
N PRO A 161 5.16 -15.96 -4.85
CA PRO A 161 5.40 -17.11 -3.97
C PRO A 161 6.45 -18.07 -4.51
N SER A 162 7.24 -18.69 -3.62
CA SER A 162 8.17 -19.76 -3.98
C SER A 162 7.42 -20.89 -4.71
N GLY A 163 7.85 -21.22 -5.93
CA GLY A 163 7.19 -22.19 -6.82
C GLY A 163 6.15 -21.60 -7.77
N ALA A 164 5.83 -20.31 -7.69
CA ALA A 164 5.12 -19.62 -8.76
C ALA A 164 6.00 -19.60 -10.01
N ASP A 165 5.41 -19.88 -11.16
CA ASP A 165 6.13 -19.81 -12.41
C ASP A 165 6.63 -18.38 -12.65
N ARG A 166 7.95 -18.21 -12.61
CA ARG A 166 8.64 -16.95 -12.93
C ARG A 166 8.97 -16.86 -14.42
N SER A 167 8.68 -17.91 -15.20
CA SER A 167 8.86 -17.92 -16.66
C SER A 167 7.86 -17.00 -17.36
N GLU A 168 6.68 -16.79 -16.76
CA GLU A 168 5.68 -15.86 -17.26
C GLU A 168 5.93 -14.44 -16.74
N PRO A 169 5.72 -13.39 -17.55
CA PRO A 169 5.78 -12.00 -17.11
C PRO A 169 4.80 -11.73 -15.95
N LEU A 170 5.18 -10.89 -14.98
CA LEU A 170 4.34 -10.52 -13.83
C LEU A 170 2.95 -10.03 -14.26
N LYS A 171 2.85 -9.37 -15.42
CA LYS A 171 1.59 -8.99 -16.07
C LYS A 171 0.60 -10.16 -16.21
N GLU A 172 1.06 -11.29 -16.73
CA GLU A 172 0.19 -12.46 -16.98
C GLU A 172 -0.19 -13.16 -15.67
N ALA A 173 0.71 -13.16 -14.68
CA ALA A 173 0.41 -13.65 -13.34
C ALA A 173 -0.67 -12.79 -12.64
N LEU A 174 -0.57 -11.45 -12.71
CA LEU A 174 -1.57 -10.52 -12.18
C LEU A 174 -2.91 -10.65 -12.90
N LYS A 175 -2.88 -10.79 -14.23
CA LYS A 175 -4.08 -11.03 -15.05
C LYS A 175 -4.77 -12.33 -14.64
N SER A 176 -4.03 -13.44 -14.54
CA SER A 176 -4.56 -14.73 -14.10
C SER A 176 -5.14 -14.67 -12.70
N SER A 177 -4.49 -13.93 -11.79
CA SER A 177 -5.02 -13.69 -10.44
C SER A 177 -6.33 -12.91 -10.48
N ALA A 178 -6.42 -11.88 -11.33
CA ALA A 178 -7.63 -11.08 -11.53
C ALA A 178 -8.77 -11.90 -12.15
N GLU A 179 -8.47 -12.83 -13.07
CA GLU A 179 -9.45 -13.76 -13.64
C GLU A 179 -10.02 -14.70 -12.58
N ARG A 180 -9.16 -15.27 -11.73
CA ARG A 180 -9.60 -16.11 -10.59
C ARG A 180 -10.48 -15.33 -9.62
N LEU A 181 -10.06 -14.13 -9.22
CA LEU A 181 -10.86 -13.28 -8.31
C LEU A 181 -12.24 -12.95 -8.90
N ASN A 182 -12.31 -12.67 -10.20
CA ASN A 182 -13.57 -12.41 -10.89
C ASN A 182 -14.43 -13.68 -11.05
N ALA A 183 -13.80 -14.86 -11.11
CA ALA A 183 -14.50 -16.14 -11.08
C ALA A 183 -15.20 -16.37 -9.73
N ASP A 184 -14.54 -16.00 -8.63
CA ASP A 184 -15.03 -16.18 -7.26
C ASP A 184 -15.99 -15.08 -6.80
N PHE A 185 -16.01 -13.93 -7.49
CA PHE A 185 -16.90 -12.82 -7.13
C PHE A 185 -18.38 -13.21 -7.30
N PRO A 186 -19.22 -12.98 -6.28
CA PRO A 186 -20.63 -13.33 -6.34
C PRO A 186 -21.35 -12.52 -7.41
N ALA A 187 -22.35 -13.15 -8.04
CA ALA A 187 -23.28 -12.44 -8.89
C ALA A 187 -24.12 -11.46 -8.07
N ASP A 188 -24.53 -10.37 -8.69
CA ASP A 188 -25.50 -9.44 -8.13
C ASP A 188 -26.89 -10.09 -8.00
N SER A 189 -27.86 -9.36 -7.44
CA SER A 189 -29.24 -9.81 -7.27
C SER A 189 -29.95 -10.18 -8.58
N LEU A 190 -29.39 -9.84 -9.73
CA LEU A 190 -29.91 -10.14 -11.07
C LEU A 190 -29.17 -11.32 -11.74
N GLY A 191 -28.27 -11.99 -11.01
CA GLY A 191 -27.45 -13.08 -11.54
C GLY A 191 -26.32 -12.61 -12.46
N GLN A 192 -26.07 -11.29 -12.54
CA GLN A 192 -24.95 -10.74 -13.29
C GLN A 192 -23.74 -10.61 -12.38
N LYS A 193 -22.60 -11.17 -12.78
CA LYS A 193 -21.34 -10.82 -12.11
C LYS A 193 -21.12 -9.32 -12.28
N LEU A 194 -20.87 -8.62 -11.17
CA LEU A 194 -20.41 -7.23 -11.21
C LEU A 194 -19.30 -7.15 -12.27
N ARG A 195 -19.52 -6.34 -13.31
CA ARG A 195 -18.65 -6.26 -14.50
C ARG A 195 -17.35 -5.53 -14.18
N PHE A 196 -16.65 -5.98 -13.15
CA PHE A 196 -15.28 -5.58 -12.95
C PHE A 196 -14.44 -6.45 -13.87
N GLU A 197 -14.17 -5.95 -15.08
CA GLU A 197 -13.20 -6.56 -15.99
C GLU A 197 -11.78 -6.37 -15.43
N PHE A 198 -11.50 -6.89 -14.24
CA PHE A 198 -10.24 -6.71 -13.52
C PHE A 198 -9.05 -7.17 -14.37
N ALA A 199 -9.18 -8.33 -15.02
CA ALA A 199 -8.16 -8.86 -15.92
C ALA A 199 -7.87 -7.91 -17.09
N ARG A 200 -8.93 -7.37 -17.72
CA ARG A 200 -8.79 -6.38 -18.80
C ARG A 200 -8.14 -5.09 -18.29
N ARG A 201 -8.50 -4.63 -17.09
CA ARG A 201 -7.89 -3.46 -16.44
C ARG A 201 -6.41 -3.68 -16.16
N VAL A 202 -6.01 -4.87 -15.67
CA VAL A 202 -4.60 -5.24 -15.52
C VAL A 202 -3.88 -5.14 -16.86
N VAL A 203 -4.44 -5.72 -17.93
CA VAL A 203 -3.80 -5.71 -19.26
C VAL A 203 -3.56 -4.30 -19.79
N HIS A 204 -4.50 -3.38 -19.57
CA HIS A 204 -4.42 -2.01 -20.08
C HIS A 204 -3.63 -1.04 -19.17
N ALA A 205 -3.66 -1.25 -17.86
CA ALA A 205 -3.05 -0.34 -16.90
C ALA A 205 -1.62 -0.75 -16.51
N TYR A 206 -1.30 -2.05 -16.55
CA TYR A 206 -0.01 -2.57 -16.11
C TYR A 206 1.13 -2.15 -17.03
N ARG A 207 2.26 -1.77 -16.42
CA ARG A 207 3.56 -1.67 -17.08
C ARG A 207 4.66 -2.12 -16.14
N ASP A 208 5.61 -2.88 -16.68
CA ASP A 208 6.85 -3.16 -15.96
C ASP A 208 7.54 -1.85 -15.63
N TRP A 209 7.96 -1.70 -14.38
CA TRP A 209 8.89 -0.64 -14.05
C TRP A 209 10.28 -1.01 -14.60
N LYS A 210 10.98 -0.03 -15.16
CA LYS A 210 12.36 -0.19 -15.62
C LYS A 210 13.16 0.98 -15.03
N PRO A 211 14.25 0.71 -14.29
CA PRO A 211 15.20 1.76 -13.94
C PRO A 211 15.74 2.38 -15.24
N SER A 212 16.00 3.69 -15.24
CA SER A 212 16.55 4.38 -16.41
C SER A 212 18.04 4.17 -16.60
#